data_AF-R7ULG0-F1
#
_entry.id   AF-R7ULG0-F1
#
_cell.length_a   1.000
_cell.length_b   1.000
_cell.length_c   1.000
_cell.angle_alpha   90.00
_cell.angle_beta   90.00
_cell.angle_gamma   90.00
#
_symmetry.space_group_name_H-M   'P 1'
#
loop_
_entity.id
_entity.type
_entity.pdbx_description
1 polymer ?
#
loop_
_entity_poly.entity_id
_entity_poly.type
_entity_poly.pdbx_seq_one_letter_code
_entity_poly.pdbx_strand_id
1 'polypeptide(L)'
;VCWFVTHAKTFMHRQVAVLSDDDLYRLWRVFNFLAERDEGGGVEFPVVIDAEEVELLLQKFHSSCGTKFNTSEFEMIRKEISSFNVAQVVNLVEEHHCKGADAEAMSNAIQEMYDELLVEVIKKGYLNKKGTSKMTAWKERWFVLTPRFIYYYTSRDEMDRKGSI
;
A
#
# COMPACT_ATOMS: atom_id res chain seq x y z
N VAL A 1 13.41 5.53 -7.53
CA VAL A 1 14.54 5.10 -6.67
C VAL A 1 14.70 3.58 -6.74
N CYS A 2 15.84 2.98 -6.36
CA CYS A 2 16.03 1.52 -6.36
C CYS A 2 15.74 0.92 -4.97
N TRP A 3 14.87 -0.09 -4.90
CA TRP A 3 14.50 -0.79 -3.65
C TRP A 3 15.72 -1.32 -2.89
N PHE A 4 16.59 -2.07 -3.54
CA PHE A 4 17.74 -2.70 -2.87
C PHE A 4 18.66 -1.69 -2.20
N VAL A 5 18.82 -0.50 -2.81
CA VAL A 5 19.65 0.58 -2.24
C VAL A 5 18.96 1.20 -1.04
N THR A 6 17.66 1.52 -1.14
CA THR A 6 16.89 2.06 -0.01
C THR A 6 16.82 1.08 1.15
N HIS A 7 16.54 -0.20 0.87
CA HIS A 7 16.46 -1.25 1.88
C HIS A 7 17.78 -1.40 2.65
N ALA A 8 18.90 -1.51 1.93
CA ALA A 8 20.21 -1.67 2.56
C ALA A 8 20.66 -0.44 3.36
N LYS A 9 20.38 0.78 2.88
CA LYS A 9 20.88 2.01 3.52
C LYS A 9 19.94 2.61 4.57
N THR A 10 18.65 2.34 4.46
CA THR A 10 17.61 2.97 5.28
C THR A 10 16.91 1.95 6.16
N PHE A 11 16.39 0.87 5.58
CA PHE A 11 15.52 -0.05 6.32
C PHE A 11 16.26 -1.07 7.19
N MET A 12 17.52 -1.36 6.89
CA MET A 12 18.37 -2.21 7.73
C MET A 12 18.80 -1.57 9.06
N HIS A 13 18.63 -0.25 9.20
CA HIS A 13 19.09 0.52 10.37
C HIS A 13 17.93 1.16 11.15
N ARG A 14 16.72 0.62 11.00
CA ARG A 14 15.52 1.15 11.67
C ARG A 14 15.57 0.89 13.17
N GLN A 15 15.08 1.86 13.93
CA GLN A 15 14.99 1.76 15.39
C GLN A 15 13.86 0.83 15.84
N VAL A 16 12.76 0.84 15.08
CA VAL A 16 11.60 -0.04 15.26
C VAL A 16 11.50 -0.88 13.99
N ALA A 17 11.40 -2.20 14.13
CA ALA A 17 11.31 -3.14 13.00
C ALA A 17 10.09 -4.03 13.19
N VAL A 18 8.91 -3.40 13.17
CA VAL A 18 7.62 -4.10 13.32
C VAL A 18 7.15 -4.62 11.96
N LEU A 19 7.43 -3.89 10.89
CA LEU A 19 7.00 -4.24 9.53
C LEU A 19 7.96 -5.22 8.86
N SER A 20 7.38 -6.17 8.14
CA SER A 20 8.12 -7.12 7.30
C SER A 20 8.71 -6.44 6.06
N ASP A 21 9.65 -7.11 5.39
CA ASP A 21 10.24 -6.61 4.14
C ASP A 21 9.19 -6.42 3.03
N ASP A 22 8.17 -7.27 2.98
CA ASP A 22 7.08 -7.14 2.00
C ASP A 22 6.22 -5.90 2.30
N ASP A 23 5.93 -5.62 3.58
CA ASP A 23 5.18 -4.43 4.00
C ASP A 23 5.97 -3.15 3.69
N LEU A 24 7.28 -3.16 3.95
CA LEU A 24 8.16 -2.05 3.61
C LEU A 24 8.26 -1.84 2.11
N TYR A 25 8.30 -2.92 1.33
CA TYR A 25 8.32 -2.81 -0.12
C TYR A 25 7.04 -2.15 -0.63
N ARG A 26 5.88 -2.53 -0.11
CA ARG A 26 4.59 -1.90 -0.43
C ARG A 26 4.55 -0.43 -0.04
N LEU A 27 4.94 -0.09 1.20
CA LEU A 27 5.02 1.30 1.65
C LEU A 27 5.99 2.13 0.81
N TRP A 28 7.17 1.57 0.50
CA TRP A 28 8.14 2.23 -0.37
C TRP A 28 7.57 2.47 -1.77
N ARG A 29 6.80 1.53 -2.32
CA ARG A 29 6.11 1.73 -3.61
C ARG A 29 5.07 2.84 -3.54
N VAL A 30 4.25 2.89 -2.49
CA VAL A 30 3.26 3.95 -2.28
C VAL A 30 3.96 5.31 -2.15
N PHE A 31 5.01 5.38 -1.34
CA PHE A 31 5.84 6.58 -1.18
C PHE A 31 6.38 7.10 -2.52
N ASN A 32 6.97 6.24 -3.36
CA ASN A 32 7.50 6.67 -4.67
C ASN A 32 6.39 7.07 -5.66
N PHE A 33 5.15 6.61 -5.44
CA PHE A 33 4.01 7.00 -6.26
C PHE A 33 3.49 8.38 -5.90
N LEU A 34 3.45 8.71 -4.61
CA LEU A 34 3.05 10.02 -4.10
C LEU A 34 4.17 11.08 -4.22
N ALA A 35 5.42 10.66 -4.39
CA ALA A 35 6.56 11.57 -4.52
C ALA A 35 6.39 12.58 -5.64
N GLU A 36 6.77 13.82 -5.36
CA GLU A 36 6.74 14.92 -6.33
C GLU A 36 7.56 14.55 -7.58
N ARG A 37 7.09 15.04 -8.71
CA ARG A 37 7.74 14.88 -10.02
C ARG A 37 8.16 16.24 -10.54
N ASP A 38 9.28 16.26 -11.25
CA ASP A 38 9.72 17.47 -11.93
C ASP A 38 8.74 17.88 -13.05
N GLU A 39 8.94 19.08 -13.62
CA GLU A 39 8.11 19.62 -14.71
C GLU A 39 8.03 18.69 -15.95
N GLY A 40 9.00 17.78 -16.12
CA GLY A 40 9.05 16.78 -17.18
C GLY A 40 8.44 15.43 -16.80
N GLY A 41 7.87 15.29 -15.60
CA GLY A 41 7.35 14.02 -15.07
C GLY A 41 8.43 13.05 -14.56
N GLY A 42 9.67 13.50 -14.49
CA GLY A 42 10.82 12.80 -13.92
C GLY A 42 10.79 12.81 -12.39
N VAL A 43 11.70 12.03 -11.79
CA VAL A 43 11.83 11.96 -10.34
C VAL A 43 12.75 13.07 -9.86
N GLU A 44 12.26 13.95 -9.00
CA GLU A 44 13.07 14.98 -8.37
C GLU A 44 13.86 14.41 -7.17
N PHE A 45 15.11 14.86 -6.99
CA PHE A 45 15.98 14.41 -5.91
C PHE A 45 16.32 15.56 -4.96
N PRO A 46 16.28 15.36 -3.63
CA PRO A 46 15.96 14.11 -2.94
C PRO A 46 14.48 13.73 -3.07
N VAL A 47 14.20 12.44 -3.17
CA VAL A 47 12.81 11.97 -3.27
C VAL A 47 12.13 12.16 -1.93
N VAL A 48 11.12 13.03 -1.91
CA VAL A 48 10.30 13.38 -0.77
C VAL A 48 8.83 13.42 -1.18
N ILE A 49 7.94 13.35 -0.19
CA ILE A 49 6.53 13.69 -0.33
C ILE A 49 6.22 14.87 0.59
N ASP A 50 5.34 15.77 0.16
CA ASP A 50 4.85 16.85 1.02
C ASP A 50 4.02 16.30 2.19
N ALA A 51 3.75 17.16 3.17
CA ALA A 51 3.01 16.76 4.36
C ALA A 51 1.54 16.41 4.06
N GLU A 52 0.93 17.02 3.04
CA GLU A 52 -0.43 16.75 2.60
C GLU A 52 -0.56 15.32 2.05
N GLU A 53 0.38 14.86 1.23
CA GLU A 53 0.44 13.50 0.70
C GLU A 53 0.71 12.46 1.81
N VAL A 54 1.52 12.80 2.81
CA VAL A 54 1.66 11.96 4.02
C VAL A 54 0.33 11.87 4.76
N GLU A 55 -0.40 12.97 4.91
CA GLU A 55 -1.70 12.97 5.57
C GLU A 55 -2.67 12.03 4.86
N LEU A 56 -2.74 12.10 3.53
CA LEU A 56 -3.57 11.22 2.71
C LEU A 56 -3.17 9.74 2.87
N LEU A 57 -1.86 9.45 2.86
CA LEU A 57 -1.34 8.10 3.12
C LEU A 57 -1.80 7.58 4.48
N LEU A 58 -1.67 8.38 5.54
CA LEU A 58 -2.04 7.96 6.90
C LEU A 58 -3.55 7.82 7.06
N GLN A 59 -4.34 8.72 6.49
CA GLN A 59 -5.80 8.60 6.46
C GLN A 59 -6.22 7.29 5.78
N LYS A 60 -5.58 6.96 4.66
CA LYS A 60 -5.84 5.73 3.92
C LYS A 60 -5.47 4.50 4.73
N PHE A 61 -4.28 4.50 5.32
CA PHE A 61 -3.81 3.46 6.22
C PHE A 61 -4.80 3.21 7.38
N HIS A 62 -5.21 4.27 8.08
CA HIS A 62 -6.17 4.17 9.19
C HIS A 62 -7.53 3.62 8.75
N SER A 63 -8.02 4.05 7.58
CA SER A 63 -9.25 3.53 6.99
C SER A 63 -9.17 2.02 6.74
N SER A 64 -8.05 1.52 6.20
CA SER A 64 -7.80 0.09 5.99
C SER A 64 -7.67 -0.68 7.31
N CYS A 65 -7.14 -0.05 8.37
CA CYS A 65 -7.12 -0.61 9.71
C CYS A 65 -8.49 -0.61 10.42
N GLY A 66 -9.52 0.04 9.85
CA GLY A 66 -10.80 0.26 10.52
C GLY A 66 -10.73 1.23 11.71
N THR A 67 -9.71 2.09 11.74
CA THR A 67 -9.48 3.09 12.81
C THR A 67 -9.66 4.50 12.26
N LYS A 68 -9.77 5.49 13.16
CA LYS A 68 -9.86 6.91 12.75
C LYS A 68 -8.48 7.56 12.83
N PHE A 69 -8.09 8.23 11.75
CA PHE A 69 -6.92 9.09 11.74
C PHE A 69 -7.15 10.34 12.61
N ASN A 70 -6.15 10.72 13.39
CA ASN A 70 -6.19 11.90 14.24
C ASN A 70 -5.59 13.10 13.50
N THR A 71 -6.43 13.80 12.73
CA THR A 71 -6.01 14.98 11.95
C THR A 71 -5.36 16.06 12.82
N SER A 72 -5.90 16.35 14.01
CA SER A 72 -5.36 17.40 14.90
C SER A 72 -3.94 17.11 15.39
N GLU A 73 -3.62 15.83 15.61
CA GLU A 73 -2.28 15.41 16.03
C GLU A 73 -1.27 15.56 14.89
N PHE A 74 -1.65 15.12 13.68
CA PHE A 74 -0.79 15.27 12.51
C PHE A 74 -0.63 16.72 12.07
N GLU A 75 -1.63 17.58 12.30
CA GLU A 75 -1.54 19.03 12.09
C GLU A 75 -0.40 19.68 12.89
N MET A 76 -0.02 19.13 14.04
CA MET A 76 1.13 19.62 14.79
C MET A 76 2.44 19.25 14.10
N ILE A 77 2.54 18.02 13.59
CA ILE A 77 3.73 17.52 12.88
C ILE A 77 3.95 18.28 11.58
N ARG A 78 2.90 18.49 10.78
CA ARG A 78 3.00 19.18 9.48
C ARG A 78 3.38 20.66 9.59
N LYS A 79 3.17 21.28 10.77
CA LYS A 79 3.63 22.66 11.03
C LYS A 79 5.15 22.75 11.18
N GLU A 80 5.79 21.68 11.60
CA GLU A 80 7.23 21.61 11.81
C GLU A 80 7.98 20.99 10.63
N ILE A 81 7.33 20.06 9.91
CA ILE A 81 7.92 19.31 8.80
C ILE A 81 7.03 19.46 7.57
N SER A 82 7.55 20.12 6.52
CA SER A 82 6.83 20.33 5.27
C SER A 82 6.96 19.18 4.26
N SER A 83 8.00 18.35 4.40
CA SER A 83 8.27 17.25 3.46
C SER A 83 8.96 16.09 4.17
N PHE A 84 8.66 14.87 3.75
CA PHE A 84 9.09 13.63 4.37
C PHE A 84 9.84 12.76 3.37
N ASN A 85 10.98 12.23 3.79
CA ASN A 85 11.63 11.12 3.08
C ASN A 85 11.04 9.77 3.53
N VAL A 86 11.36 8.72 2.78
CA VAL A 86 10.80 7.37 3.06
C VAL A 86 11.13 6.83 4.45
N ALA A 87 12.28 7.20 5.02
CA ALA A 87 12.66 6.77 6.37
C ALA A 87 11.74 7.39 7.42
N GLN A 88 11.43 8.68 7.26
CA GLN A 88 10.53 9.41 8.16
C GLN A 88 9.10 8.85 8.08
N VAL A 89 8.61 8.55 6.87
CA VAL A 89 7.29 7.94 6.68
C VAL A 89 7.20 6.56 7.34
N VAL A 90 8.19 5.70 7.11
CA VAL A 90 8.22 4.36 7.72
C VAL A 90 8.30 4.45 9.25
N ASN A 91 9.17 5.31 9.79
CA ASN A 91 9.25 5.51 11.24
C ASN A 91 7.92 6.01 11.83
N LEU A 92 7.24 6.94 11.15
CA LEU A 92 5.94 7.44 11.59
C LEU A 92 4.90 6.32 11.66
N VAL A 93 4.80 5.49 10.61
CA VAL A 93 3.90 4.32 10.57
C VAL A 93 4.25 3.31 11.67
N GLU A 94 5.53 2.95 11.81
CA GLU A 94 5.96 1.94 12.78
C GLU A 94 5.79 2.39 14.23
N GLU A 95 6.19 3.62 14.55
CA GLU A 95 6.23 4.12 15.91
C GLU A 95 4.85 4.54 16.45
N HIS A 96 4.03 5.20 15.61
CA HIS A 96 2.78 5.79 16.05
C HIS A 96 1.57 4.89 15.77
N HIS A 97 1.66 4.00 14.78
CA HIS A 97 0.48 3.30 14.27
C HIS A 97 0.57 1.78 14.35
N CYS A 98 1.77 1.19 14.31
CA CYS A 98 1.96 -0.26 14.44
C CYS A 98 2.39 -0.71 15.84
N LYS A 99 2.76 0.20 16.73
CA LYS A 99 3.27 -0.15 18.06
C LYS A 99 2.18 -0.80 18.92
N GLY A 100 2.36 -2.09 19.21
CA GLY A 100 1.38 -2.89 19.97
C GLY A 100 0.17 -3.36 19.16
N ALA A 101 0.18 -3.15 17.84
CA ALA A 101 -0.84 -3.66 16.93
C ALA A 101 -0.56 -5.12 16.55
N ASP A 102 -1.61 -5.82 16.11
CA ASP A 102 -1.48 -7.16 15.55
C ASP A 102 -0.78 -7.10 14.18
N ALA A 103 0.30 -7.87 14.02
CA ALA A 103 1.15 -7.82 12.83
C ALA A 103 0.40 -8.23 11.55
N GLU A 104 -0.52 -9.20 11.64
CA GLU A 104 -1.32 -9.64 10.50
C GLU A 104 -2.32 -8.56 10.09
N ALA A 105 -3.00 -7.92 11.04
CA ALA A 105 -3.86 -6.78 10.78
C ALA A 105 -3.09 -5.62 10.10
N MET A 106 -1.86 -5.34 10.52
CA MET A 106 -1.03 -4.28 9.92
C MET A 106 -0.59 -4.62 8.50
N SER A 107 -0.13 -5.84 8.26
CA SER A 107 0.25 -6.27 6.92
C SER A 107 -0.95 -6.24 5.96
N ASN A 108 -2.13 -6.68 6.42
CA ASN A 108 -3.37 -6.59 5.64
C ASN A 108 -3.77 -5.14 5.31
N ALA A 109 -3.66 -4.21 6.27
CA ALA A 109 -3.96 -2.81 6.03
C ALA A 109 -3.00 -2.16 5.02
N ILE A 110 -1.70 -2.47 5.10
CA ILE A 110 -0.70 -1.98 4.14
C ILE A 110 -0.96 -2.57 2.74
N GLN A 111 -1.31 -3.86 2.67
CA GLN A 111 -1.69 -4.52 1.42
C GLN A 111 -2.93 -3.87 0.79
N GLU A 112 -3.96 -3.58 1.58
CA GLU A 112 -5.19 -2.93 1.08
C GLU A 112 -4.92 -1.50 0.60
N MET A 113 -4.15 -0.71 1.36
CA MET A 113 -3.73 0.62 0.95
C MET A 113 -2.91 0.59 -0.35
N TYR A 114 -1.96 -0.34 -0.47
CA TYR A 114 -1.17 -0.55 -1.69
C TYR A 114 -2.07 -0.92 -2.88
N ASP A 115 -2.99 -1.86 -2.69
CA ASP A 115 -3.89 -2.33 -3.74
C ASP A 115 -4.80 -1.21 -4.25
N GLU A 116 -5.29 -0.34 -3.37
CA GLU A 116 -6.15 0.77 -3.77
C GLU A 116 -5.38 1.89 -4.46
N LEU A 117 -4.24 2.32 -3.90
CA LEU A 117 -3.49 3.47 -4.41
C LEU A 117 -2.71 3.15 -5.71
N LEU A 118 -2.15 1.94 -5.83
CA LEU A 118 -1.25 1.60 -6.93
C LEU A 118 -1.84 0.61 -7.94
N VAL A 119 -2.65 -0.32 -7.47
CA VAL A 119 -3.23 -1.38 -8.33
C VAL A 119 -4.64 -0.99 -8.78
N GLU A 120 -5.20 0.10 -8.23
CA GLU A 120 -6.56 0.58 -8.47
C GLU A 120 -7.60 -0.52 -8.19
N VAL A 121 -7.38 -1.34 -7.16
CA VAL A 121 -8.33 -2.38 -6.81
C VAL A 121 -9.49 -1.78 -6.04
N ILE A 122 -10.70 -1.96 -6.56
CA ILE A 122 -11.95 -1.53 -5.92
C ILE A 122 -12.42 -2.56 -4.90
N LYS A 123 -12.31 -3.85 -5.24
CA LYS A 123 -12.75 -4.94 -4.36
C LYS A 123 -12.10 -6.28 -4.73
N LYS A 124 -11.85 -7.12 -3.72
CA LYS A 124 -11.47 -8.52 -3.90
C LYS A 124 -12.39 -9.47 -3.15
N GLY A 125 -12.50 -10.71 -3.62
CA GLY A 125 -13.33 -11.71 -2.94
C GLY A 125 -13.51 -13.02 -3.72
N TYR A 126 -13.90 -14.07 -3.01
CA TYR A 126 -14.29 -15.34 -3.66
C TYR A 126 -15.70 -15.23 -4.24
N LEU A 127 -15.85 -15.62 -5.51
CA LEU A 127 -17.15 -15.76 -6.19
C LEU A 127 -17.18 -17.04 -7.01
N ASN A 128 -18.38 -17.55 -7.28
CA ASN A 128 -18.58 -18.69 -8.16
C ASN A 128 -18.69 -18.24 -9.62
N LYS A 129 -17.83 -18.80 -10.48
CA LYS A 129 -17.84 -18.54 -11.93
C LYS A 129 -18.28 -19.78 -12.68
N LYS A 130 -19.27 -19.64 -13.56
CA LYS A 130 -19.60 -20.67 -14.55
C LYS A 130 -18.59 -20.64 -15.70
N GLY A 131 -18.10 -21.80 -16.11
CA GLY A 131 -17.25 -21.91 -17.30
C GLY A 131 -18.01 -21.53 -18.58
N THR A 132 -17.25 -21.24 -19.64
CA THR A 132 -17.79 -20.94 -20.98
C THR A 132 -18.47 -22.18 -21.58
N SER A 133 -19.22 -22.02 -22.68
CA SER A 133 -20.16 -22.99 -23.30
C SER A 133 -19.85 -24.50 -23.22
N LYS A 134 -18.57 -24.93 -23.23
CA LYS A 134 -18.16 -26.35 -23.10
C LYS A 134 -17.87 -26.84 -21.67
N MET A 135 -17.71 -25.93 -20.70
CA MET A 135 -17.49 -26.24 -19.28
C MET A 135 -18.65 -25.67 -18.45
N THR A 136 -19.66 -26.49 -18.19
CA THR A 136 -20.85 -26.09 -17.42
C THR A 136 -20.62 -26.02 -15.90
N ALA A 137 -19.47 -26.50 -15.42
CA ALA A 137 -19.13 -26.52 -14.01
C ALA A 137 -18.96 -25.10 -13.45
N TRP A 138 -19.58 -24.87 -12.29
CA TRP A 138 -19.29 -23.73 -11.43
C TRP A 138 -17.99 -24.00 -10.69
N LYS A 139 -17.09 -23.01 -10.66
CA LYS A 139 -15.87 -23.08 -9.88
C LYS A 139 -15.73 -21.80 -9.07
N GLU A 140 -15.39 -21.94 -7.80
CA GLU A 140 -14.99 -20.82 -6.96
C GLU A 140 -13.67 -20.24 -7.48
N ARG A 141 -13.59 -18.91 -7.53
CA ARG A 141 -12.42 -18.17 -8.00
C ARG A 141 -12.24 -16.93 -7.13
N TRP A 142 -10.99 -16.54 -6.92
CA TRP A 142 -10.65 -15.25 -6.31
C TRP A 142 -10.74 -14.17 -7.37
N PHE A 143 -11.59 -13.17 -7.16
CA PHE A 143 -11.80 -12.07 -8.08
C PHE A 143 -11.15 -10.80 -7.58
N VAL A 144 -10.58 -10.03 -8.50
CA VAL A 144 -10.00 -8.70 -8.26
C VAL A 144 -10.68 -7.73 -9.24
N LEU A 145 -11.51 -6.84 -8.70
CA LEU A 145 -12.19 -5.79 -9.44
C LEU A 145 -11.31 -4.54 -9.50
N THR A 146 -11.07 -4.05 -10.72
CA THR A 146 -10.43 -2.76 -11.01
C THR A 146 -11.39 -1.89 -11.84
N PRO A 147 -11.14 -0.59 -12.03
CA PRO A 147 -12.00 0.27 -12.86
C PRO A 147 -12.22 -0.23 -14.29
N ARG A 148 -11.24 -0.95 -14.85
CA ARG A 148 -11.25 -1.37 -16.26
C ARG A 148 -11.62 -2.83 -16.48
N PHE A 149 -11.26 -3.69 -15.54
CA PHE A 149 -11.37 -5.14 -15.70
C PHE A 149 -11.71 -5.84 -14.40
N ILE A 150 -12.29 -7.02 -14.53
CA ILE A 150 -12.43 -7.98 -13.43
C ILE A 150 -11.49 -9.16 -13.70
N TYR A 151 -10.39 -9.25 -12.97
CA TYR A 151 -9.47 -10.38 -13.04
C TYR A 151 -9.93 -11.51 -12.14
N TYR A 152 -9.63 -12.76 -12.52
CA TYR A 152 -9.91 -13.92 -11.66
C TYR A 152 -8.77 -14.94 -11.63
N TYR A 153 -8.52 -15.48 -10.45
CA TYR A 153 -7.41 -16.35 -10.09
C TYR A 153 -7.93 -17.64 -9.45
N THR A 154 -7.06 -18.65 -9.33
CA THR A 154 -7.38 -19.89 -8.60
C THR A 154 -7.58 -19.69 -7.11
N SER A 155 -6.80 -18.78 -6.52
CA SER A 155 -6.65 -18.61 -5.07
C SER A 155 -6.32 -17.14 -4.75
N ARG A 156 -6.39 -16.81 -3.45
CA ARG A 156 -6.13 -15.47 -2.92
C ARG A 156 -4.68 -14.98 -3.11
N ASP A 157 -3.73 -15.88 -3.37
CA ASP A 157 -2.32 -15.53 -3.63
C ASP A 157 -2.09 -14.78 -4.97
N GLU A 158 -3.10 -14.76 -5.86
CA GLU A 158 -3.05 -14.07 -7.15
C GLU A 158 -1.92 -14.54 -8.10
N MET A 159 -1.38 -15.75 -7.89
CA MET A 159 -0.26 -16.29 -8.67
C MET A 159 -0.69 -16.93 -10.00
N ASP A 160 -1.85 -17.57 -10.03
CA ASP A 160 -2.36 -18.28 -11.22
C ASP A 160 -3.62 -17.60 -11.79
N ARG A 161 -3.40 -16.59 -12.64
CA ARG A 161 -4.45 -15.83 -13.31
C ARG A 161 -5.13 -16.67 -14.39
N LYS A 162 -6.45 -16.82 -14.29
CA LYS A 162 -7.27 -17.59 -15.25
C LYS A 162 -7.96 -16.75 -16.31
N GLY A 163 -8.04 -15.44 -16.13
CA GLY A 163 -8.55 -14.52 -17.16
C GLY A 163 -9.01 -13.18 -16.60
N SER A 164 -9.66 -12.41 -17.46
CA SER A 164 -10.32 -11.15 -17.15
C SER A 164 -11.68 -11.07 -17.83
N ILE A 165 -12.56 -10.23 -17.29
CA ILE A 165 -13.82 -9.79 -17.89
C ILE A 165 -13.72 -8.29 -18.13
#